data_AF-A0A2Z4LZG7-F1
#
_entry.id   AF-A0A2Z4LZG7-F1
#
_cell.length_a   1.000
_cell.length_b   1.000
_cell.length_c   1.000
_cell.angle_alpha   90.00
_cell.angle_beta   90.00
_cell.angle_gamma   90.00
#
_symmetry.space_group_name_H-M   'P 1'
#
loop_
_entity.id
_entity.type
_entity.pdbx_description
1 polymer ?
#
loop_
_entity_poly.entity_id
_entity_poly.type
_entity_poly.pdbx_seq_one_letter_code
_entity_poly.pdbx_strand_id
1 'polypeptide(L)'
;MAKGLYTIPTYSKLYTIPTYSKRSHLDAQSAGTAAPAPATAPVPAEVVKMKSKVKWIAEQLLVRLNRDFQAPLGFQVSPRADDLDGTSSIVMVLEGYNSLISDDLDNVSQIKHDISSLSGFLDQWRQEHCTGQRPKPSVPGPLQELQSKKEFIHTVSIEALMRVKEFLNLLLKNLDNLKTC
;
A
#
# COMPACT_ATOMS: atom_id res chain seq x y z
N MET A 1 -23.12 51.18 -2.36
CA MET A 1 -22.62 51.41 -1.00
C MET A 1 -21.93 50.13 -0.51
N ALA A 2 -20.80 50.27 0.17
CA ALA A 2 -19.94 49.27 0.83
C ALA A 2 -19.23 48.19 -0.03
N LYS A 3 -17.97 48.48 -0.39
CA LYS A 3 -16.92 47.51 -0.75
C LYS A 3 -16.27 47.01 0.54
N GLY A 4 -16.22 45.69 0.75
CA GLY A 4 -15.47 45.05 1.84
C GLY A 4 -14.15 44.49 1.33
N LEU A 5 -13.08 45.26 1.47
CA LEU A 5 -11.69 44.87 1.22
C LEU A 5 -11.18 44.09 2.42
N TYR A 6 -10.80 42.82 2.24
CA TYR A 6 -10.02 42.09 3.24
C TYR A 6 -8.53 42.27 2.94
N THR A 7 -7.84 42.81 3.93
CA THR A 7 -6.42 43.12 3.95
C THR A 7 -5.58 41.89 4.26
N ILE A 8 -4.47 41.75 3.53
CA ILE A 8 -3.43 40.74 3.71
C ILE A 8 -2.43 41.27 4.75
N PRO A 9 -2.10 40.56 5.84
CA PRO A 9 -1.02 40.97 6.73
C PRO A 9 0.35 40.64 6.10
N THR A 10 1.10 41.70 5.83
CA THR A 10 2.51 41.70 5.45
C THR A 10 3.39 41.35 6.64
N TYR A 11 4.18 40.28 6.53
CA TYR A 11 5.28 40.01 7.46
C TYR A 11 6.59 40.52 6.86
N SER A 12 6.96 41.76 7.24
CA SER A 12 8.33 42.26 7.17
C SER A 12 9.04 41.95 8.49
N LYS A 13 10.05 41.10 8.46
CA LYS A 13 11.12 41.12 9.48
C LYS A 13 12.46 41.14 8.77
N LEU A 14 13.00 42.35 8.70
CA LEU A 14 14.38 42.69 8.41
C LEU A 14 15.27 42.10 9.49
N TYR A 15 16.27 41.31 9.12
CA TYR A 15 17.39 40.97 10.01
C TYR A 15 18.71 41.35 9.33
N THR A 16 19.25 42.44 9.87
CA THR A 16 20.64 42.80 10.18
C THR A 16 21.77 42.28 9.29
N ILE A 17 22.47 43.25 8.70
CA ILE A 17 23.73 43.16 7.96
C ILE A 17 24.91 42.96 8.95
N PRO A 18 25.76 41.93 8.80
CA PRO A 18 27.07 41.90 9.45
C PRO A 18 28.07 42.76 8.68
N THR A 19 28.72 43.67 9.39
CA THR A 19 29.77 44.57 8.92
C THR A 19 31.00 43.81 8.42
N TYR A 20 31.47 44.20 7.24
CA TYR A 20 32.68 43.73 6.57
C TYR A 20 33.94 44.27 7.28
N SER A 21 34.85 43.39 7.71
CA SER A 21 36.21 43.75 8.17
C SER A 21 37.26 43.21 7.20
N LYS A 22 38.24 44.04 6.85
CA LYS A 22 39.15 43.92 5.71
C LYS A 22 40.46 43.20 6.10
N ARG A 23 40.79 42.15 5.33
CA ARG A 23 42.07 41.84 4.66
C ARG A 23 43.34 41.43 5.47
N SER A 24 43.79 40.20 5.22
CA SER A 24 45.21 39.79 4.93
C SER A 24 45.15 38.39 4.28
N HIS A 25 45.20 38.24 2.96
CA HIS A 25 46.38 37.91 2.10
C HIS A 25 47.18 36.66 2.52
N LEU A 26 46.94 35.51 1.87
CA LEU A 26 47.86 34.74 0.98
C LEU A 26 47.32 33.29 0.78
N ASP A 27 47.13 32.96 -0.50
CA ASP A 27 47.24 31.66 -1.19
C ASP A 27 46.68 30.35 -0.60
N ALA A 28 45.73 29.75 -1.33
CA ALA A 28 45.85 28.38 -1.87
C ALA A 28 44.61 27.99 -2.72
N GLN A 29 44.87 27.53 -3.95
CA GLN A 29 43.92 26.79 -4.78
C GLN A 29 43.38 25.56 -4.06
N SER A 30 42.06 25.34 -4.06
CA SER A 30 41.52 23.98 -4.09
C SER A 30 40.09 23.96 -4.62
N ALA A 31 39.84 22.96 -5.44
CA ALA A 31 38.71 22.81 -6.33
C ALA A 31 37.36 22.75 -5.62
N GLY A 32 36.35 23.36 -6.26
CA GLY A 32 34.95 23.16 -5.93
C GLY A 32 34.59 21.69 -6.08
N THR A 33 34.42 20.99 -4.97
CA THR A 33 33.79 19.68 -4.93
C THR A 33 32.31 19.93 -4.70
N ALA A 34 31.53 19.84 -5.77
CA ALA A 34 30.08 19.70 -5.66
C ALA A 34 29.79 18.50 -4.76
N ALA A 35 29.15 18.75 -3.62
CA ALA A 35 28.64 17.67 -2.78
C ALA A 35 27.69 16.80 -3.63
N PRO A 36 27.90 15.49 -3.73
CA PRO A 36 26.99 14.63 -4.46
C PRO A 36 25.63 14.65 -3.74
N ALA A 37 24.57 14.87 -4.52
CA ALA A 37 23.20 14.62 -4.08
C ALA A 37 23.09 13.22 -3.45
N PRO A 38 22.25 13.00 -2.42
CA PRO A 38 22.11 11.69 -1.82
C PRO A 38 21.66 10.70 -2.89
N ALA A 39 22.57 9.80 -3.27
CA ALA A 39 22.23 8.65 -4.07
C ALA A 39 21.20 7.84 -3.27
N THR A 40 19.97 7.75 -3.77
CA THR A 40 18.99 6.79 -3.27
C THR A 40 19.63 5.42 -3.30
N ALA A 41 19.84 4.82 -2.12
CA ALA A 41 20.47 3.51 -2.00
C ALA A 41 19.76 2.49 -2.89
N PRO A 42 20.48 1.57 -3.55
CA PRO A 42 19.88 0.54 -4.39
C PRO A 42 18.86 -0.28 -3.59
N VAL A 43 17.70 -0.56 -4.18
CA VAL A 43 16.72 -1.47 -3.58
C VAL A 43 17.38 -2.85 -3.39
N PRO A 44 17.28 -3.47 -2.20
CA PRO A 44 17.87 -4.80 -1.97
C PRO A 44 17.36 -5.82 -3.00
N ALA A 45 18.27 -6.65 -3.54
CA ALA A 45 17.92 -7.64 -4.56
C ALA A 45 16.82 -8.62 -4.11
N GLU A 46 16.79 -8.91 -2.80
CA GLU A 46 15.75 -9.71 -2.15
C GLU A 46 14.35 -9.07 -2.26
N VAL A 47 14.24 -7.75 -2.10
CA VAL A 47 12.99 -7.00 -2.24
C VAL A 47 12.52 -7.03 -3.69
N VAL A 48 13.43 -6.95 -4.66
CA VAL A 48 13.08 -7.08 -6.08
C VAL A 48 12.55 -8.48 -6.40
N LYS A 49 13.18 -9.52 -5.85
CA LYS A 49 12.75 -10.91 -5.99
C LYS A 49 11.37 -11.14 -5.35
N MET A 50 11.16 -10.61 -4.15
CA MET A 50 9.86 -10.64 -3.46
C MET A 50 8.78 -9.97 -4.31
N LYS A 51 9.00 -8.74 -4.80
CA LYS A 51 8.00 -8.03 -5.63
C LYS A 51 7.65 -8.82 -6.89
N SER A 52 8.66 -9.39 -7.55
CA SER A 52 8.46 -10.22 -8.74
C SER A 52 7.60 -11.46 -8.45
N LYS A 53 7.83 -12.12 -7.31
CA LYS A 53 7.04 -13.29 -6.88
C LYS A 53 5.61 -12.89 -6.51
N VAL A 54 5.42 -11.82 -5.74
CA VAL A 54 4.09 -11.28 -5.40
C VAL A 54 3.32 -10.93 -6.66
N LYS A 55 3.96 -10.21 -7.60
CA LYS A 55 3.36 -9.85 -8.88
C LYS A 55 2.88 -11.08 -9.63
N TRP A 56 3.72 -12.11 -9.77
CA TRP A 56 3.36 -13.33 -10.47
C TRP A 56 2.16 -14.04 -9.83
N ILE A 57 2.16 -14.22 -8.50
CA ILE A 57 1.04 -14.88 -7.79
C ILE A 57 -0.25 -14.05 -7.95
N ALA A 58 -0.18 -12.73 -7.76
CA ALA A 58 -1.33 -11.84 -7.86
C ALA A 58 -1.93 -11.81 -9.28
N GLU A 59 -1.09 -11.83 -10.32
CA GLU A 59 -1.53 -11.92 -11.71
C GLU A 59 -2.23 -13.26 -12.00
N GLN A 60 -1.66 -14.38 -11.55
CA GLN A 60 -2.30 -15.70 -11.71
C GLN A 60 -3.65 -15.76 -10.99
N LEU A 61 -3.73 -15.22 -9.78
CA LEU A 61 -4.97 -15.14 -9.01
C LEU A 61 -6.02 -14.26 -9.71
N LEU A 62 -5.63 -13.12 -10.29
CA LEU A 62 -6.54 -12.29 -11.08
C LEU A 62 -7.07 -13.00 -12.34
N VAL A 63 -6.20 -13.71 -13.07
CA VAL A 63 -6.62 -14.52 -14.22
C VAL A 63 -7.64 -15.56 -13.79
N ARG A 64 -7.40 -16.24 -12.67
CA ARG A 64 -8.32 -17.23 -12.12
C ARG A 64 -9.65 -16.61 -11.70
N LEU A 65 -9.63 -15.51 -10.94
CA LEU A 65 -10.83 -14.78 -10.53
C LEU A 65 -11.67 -14.36 -11.74
N ASN A 66 -11.05 -13.91 -12.83
CA ASN A 66 -11.77 -13.52 -14.04
C ASN A 66 -12.37 -14.71 -14.81
N ARG A 67 -11.76 -15.89 -14.72
CA ARG A 67 -12.20 -17.10 -15.43
C ARG A 67 -13.26 -17.86 -14.65
N ASP A 68 -12.99 -18.09 -13.37
CA ASP A 68 -13.74 -19.03 -12.52
C ASP A 68 -14.87 -18.33 -11.77
N PHE A 69 -14.84 -17.00 -11.67
CA PHE A 69 -15.85 -16.21 -10.96
C PHE A 69 -16.39 -15.05 -11.81
N GLN A 70 -17.67 -15.13 -12.14
CA GLN A 70 -18.40 -14.01 -12.72
C GLN A 70 -19.42 -13.52 -11.69
N ALA A 71 -19.27 -12.26 -11.27
CA ALA A 71 -20.23 -11.66 -10.36
C ALA A 71 -21.64 -11.63 -11.00
N PRO A 72 -22.71 -11.85 -10.23
CA PRO A 72 -24.07 -11.74 -10.74
C PRO A 72 -24.30 -10.37 -11.40
N LEU A 73 -25.01 -10.36 -12.53
CA LEU A 73 -25.36 -9.13 -13.24
C LEU A 73 -26.12 -8.17 -12.29
N GLY A 74 -25.64 -6.93 -12.19
CA GLY A 74 -26.23 -5.91 -11.32
C GLY A 74 -25.66 -5.88 -9.90
N PHE A 75 -24.80 -6.83 -9.52
CA PHE A 75 -24.10 -6.78 -8.25
C PHE A 75 -22.91 -5.82 -8.35
N GLN A 76 -23.05 -4.64 -7.73
CA GLN A 76 -22.02 -3.60 -7.72
C GLN A 76 -21.37 -3.54 -6.34
N VAL A 77 -20.04 -3.61 -6.30
CA VAL A 77 -19.29 -3.25 -5.10
C VAL A 77 -19.11 -1.74 -5.09
N SER A 78 -19.41 -1.10 -3.97
CA SER A 78 -19.01 0.29 -3.80
C SER A 78 -17.48 0.36 -3.86
N PRO A 79 -16.87 1.17 -4.74
CA PRO A 79 -15.42 1.27 -4.85
C PRO A 79 -14.84 1.73 -3.53
N ARG A 80 -14.28 0.78 -2.79
CA ARG A 80 -13.54 0.97 -1.55
C ARG A 80 -12.52 -0.15 -1.54
N ALA A 81 -11.37 0.13 -2.14
CA ALA A 81 -10.21 -0.70 -1.92
C ALA A 81 -9.67 -0.38 -0.53
N ASP A 82 -9.31 -1.40 0.22
CA ASP A 82 -8.65 -1.21 1.51
C ASP A 82 -7.28 -0.57 1.32
N ASP A 83 -6.86 0.21 2.31
CA ASP A 83 -5.58 0.92 2.25
C ASP A 83 -4.39 -0.05 2.27
N LEU A 84 -3.45 0.16 1.35
CA LEU A 84 -2.19 -0.59 1.28
C LEU A 84 -1.14 0.01 2.23
N ASP A 85 -1.32 -0.17 3.53
CA ASP A 85 -0.36 0.28 4.55
C ASP A 85 0.65 -0.82 4.92
N GLY A 86 1.47 -1.20 3.93
CA GLY A 86 2.54 -2.18 4.12
C GLY A 86 2.11 -3.65 4.14
N THR A 87 3.11 -4.53 4.22
CA THR A 87 2.95 -5.99 4.14
C THR A 87 2.01 -6.54 5.21
N SER A 88 2.03 -5.98 6.42
CA SER A 88 1.13 -6.43 7.49
C SER A 88 -0.34 -6.10 7.22
N SER A 89 -0.64 -4.91 6.67
CA SER A 89 -2.02 -4.57 6.28
C SER A 89 -2.49 -5.48 5.14
N ILE A 90 -1.61 -5.73 4.16
CA ILE A 90 -1.91 -6.56 3.00
C ILE A 90 -2.25 -8.00 3.39
N VAL A 91 -1.45 -8.62 4.27
CA VAL A 91 -1.72 -9.96 4.78
C VAL A 91 -3.09 -10.01 5.47
N MET A 92 -3.36 -9.07 6.37
CA MET A 92 -4.63 -9.01 7.10
C MET A 92 -5.84 -8.88 6.17
N VAL A 93 -5.75 -8.04 5.13
CA VAL A 93 -6.85 -7.86 4.17
C VAL A 93 -7.11 -9.15 3.38
N LEU A 94 -6.05 -9.78 2.87
CA LEU A 94 -6.15 -11.03 2.11
C LEU A 94 -6.75 -12.16 2.97
N GLU A 95 -6.22 -12.37 4.17
CA GLU A 95 -6.75 -13.37 5.12
C GLU A 95 -8.18 -13.07 5.53
N GLY A 96 -8.47 -11.78 5.79
CA GLY A 96 -9.79 -11.31 6.17
C GLY A 96 -10.84 -11.65 5.14
N TYR A 97 -10.63 -11.29 3.87
CA TYR A 97 -11.56 -11.65 2.81
C TYR A 97 -11.61 -13.16 2.58
N ASN A 98 -10.47 -13.86 2.62
CA ASN A 98 -10.44 -15.31 2.44
C ASN A 98 -11.30 -16.05 3.48
N SER A 99 -11.35 -15.54 4.72
CA SER A 99 -12.16 -16.08 5.80
C SER A 99 -13.68 -15.90 5.59
N LEU A 100 -14.08 -14.98 4.72
CA LEU A 100 -15.47 -14.69 4.39
C LEU A 100 -15.98 -15.48 3.18
N ILE A 101 -15.07 -16.11 2.42
CA ILE A 101 -15.43 -16.93 1.26
C ILE A 101 -15.85 -18.32 1.76
N SER A 102 -17.13 -18.65 1.58
CA SER A 102 -17.67 -19.97 1.90
C SER A 102 -17.07 -21.05 1.03
N ASP A 103 -16.75 -22.20 1.61
CA ASP A 103 -16.30 -23.39 0.87
C ASP A 103 -17.41 -24.01 0.02
N ASP A 104 -18.68 -23.69 0.33
CA ASP A 104 -19.86 -24.17 -0.41
C ASP A 104 -20.13 -23.35 -1.69
N LEU A 105 -19.39 -22.28 -1.94
CA LEU A 105 -19.51 -21.51 -3.17
C LEU A 105 -18.74 -22.22 -4.29
N ASP A 106 -19.40 -22.45 -5.43
CA ASP A 106 -18.80 -23.20 -6.54
C ASP A 106 -17.49 -22.58 -7.04
N ASN A 107 -16.52 -23.44 -7.38
CA ASN A 107 -15.23 -23.08 -7.99
C ASN A 107 -14.33 -22.14 -7.16
N VAL A 108 -14.57 -21.99 -5.85
CA VAL A 108 -13.75 -21.08 -5.01
C VAL A 108 -12.58 -21.75 -4.31
N SER A 109 -12.54 -23.09 -4.23
CA SER A 109 -11.51 -23.81 -3.46
C SER A 109 -10.08 -23.44 -3.89
N GLN A 110 -9.83 -23.41 -5.19
CA GLN A 110 -8.53 -23.02 -5.73
C GLN A 110 -8.25 -21.52 -5.54
N ILE A 111 -9.28 -20.68 -5.62
CA ILE A 111 -9.15 -19.24 -5.38
C ILE A 111 -8.74 -18.99 -3.92
N LYS A 112 -9.39 -19.66 -2.97
CA LYS A 112 -9.03 -19.59 -1.54
C LYS A 112 -7.60 -20.05 -1.29
N HIS A 113 -7.18 -21.14 -1.94
CA HIS A 113 -5.81 -21.64 -1.85
C HIS A 113 -4.79 -20.63 -2.39
N ASP A 114 -5.07 -20.02 -3.54
CA ASP A 114 -4.20 -19.03 -4.16
C ASP A 114 -4.11 -17.74 -3.30
N ILE A 115 -5.21 -17.31 -2.67
CA ILE A 115 -5.21 -16.21 -1.68
C ILE A 115 -4.37 -16.57 -0.46
N SER A 116 -4.52 -17.79 0.09
CA SER A 116 -3.70 -18.29 1.20
C SER A 116 -2.22 -18.37 0.84
N SER A 117 -1.89 -18.77 -0.39
CA SER A 117 -0.51 -18.84 -0.88
C SER A 117 0.13 -17.46 -0.96
N LEU A 118 -0.60 -16.47 -1.47
CA LEU A 118 -0.14 -15.08 -1.53
C LEU A 118 0.07 -14.48 -0.13
N SER A 119 -0.94 -14.59 0.74
CA SER A 119 -0.88 -14.07 2.12
C SER A 119 0.20 -14.77 2.93
N GLY A 120 0.31 -16.10 2.83
CA GLY A 120 1.35 -16.88 3.51
C GLY A 120 2.77 -16.52 3.05
N PHE A 121 2.98 -16.28 1.75
CA PHE A 121 4.28 -15.81 1.25
C PHE A 121 4.65 -14.44 1.83
N LEU A 122 3.70 -13.51 1.88
CA LEU A 122 3.90 -12.17 2.45
C LEU A 122 4.13 -12.20 3.96
N ASP A 123 3.40 -13.06 4.67
CA ASP A 123 3.57 -13.25 6.10
C ASP A 123 4.97 -13.81 6.43
N GLN A 124 5.41 -14.84 5.72
CA GLN A 124 6.75 -15.39 5.86
C GLN A 124 7.81 -14.30 5.62
N TRP A 125 7.69 -13.56 4.51
CA TRP A 125 8.59 -12.45 4.21
C TRP A 125 8.64 -11.41 5.33
N ARG A 126 7.47 -11.02 5.85
CA ARG A 126 7.37 -10.08 6.98
C ARG A 126 8.10 -10.61 8.21
N GLN A 127 7.91 -11.87 8.56
CA GLN A 127 8.54 -12.48 9.74
C GLN A 127 10.07 -12.49 9.65
N GLU A 128 10.62 -12.68 8.45
CA GLU A 128 12.06 -12.72 8.20
C GLU A 128 12.70 -11.31 8.15
N HIS A 129 11.96 -10.30 7.67
CA HIS A 129 12.53 -8.99 7.31
C HIS A 129 12.04 -7.79 8.12
N CYS A 130 11.00 -7.94 8.95
CA CYS A 130 10.47 -6.86 9.78
C CYS A 130 10.99 -6.95 11.22
N THR A 131 11.60 -5.88 11.72
CA THR A 131 12.06 -5.80 13.11
C THR A 131 10.95 -5.26 14.02
N GLY A 132 10.43 -6.13 14.89
CA GLY A 132 9.52 -5.77 15.98
C GLY A 132 8.06 -6.17 15.77
N GLN A 133 7.36 -6.41 16.88
CA GLN A 133 5.92 -6.59 16.87
C GLN A 133 5.25 -5.22 16.70
N ARG A 134 4.82 -4.91 15.48
CA ARG A 134 3.95 -3.77 15.22
C ARG A 134 2.56 -4.06 15.80
N PRO A 135 1.83 -3.05 16.32
CA PRO A 135 0.44 -3.21 16.69
C PRO A 135 -0.35 -3.86 15.56
N LYS A 136 -1.28 -4.76 15.90
CA LYS A 136 -2.14 -5.41 14.92
C LYS A 136 -2.83 -4.32 14.09
N PRO A 137 -2.73 -4.34 12.76
CA PRO A 137 -3.39 -3.34 11.94
C PRO A 137 -4.89 -3.33 12.25
N SER A 138 -5.50 -2.14 12.25
CA SER A 138 -6.94 -2.02 12.36
C SER A 138 -7.59 -2.66 11.15
N VAL A 139 -8.63 -3.47 11.37
CA VAL A 139 -9.42 -4.05 10.27
C VAL A 139 -10.01 -2.91 9.44
N PRO A 140 -9.78 -2.87 8.12
CA PRO A 140 -10.34 -1.84 7.27
C PRO A 140 -11.86 -1.84 7.30
N GLY A 141 -12.46 -0.65 7.20
CA GLY A 141 -13.91 -0.46 7.27
C GLY A 141 -14.71 -1.37 6.33
N PRO A 142 -14.34 -1.51 5.04
CA PRO A 142 -15.01 -2.42 4.11
C PRO A 142 -15.00 -3.88 4.57
N LEU A 143 -13.85 -4.38 5.00
CA LEU A 143 -13.71 -5.74 5.52
C LEU A 143 -14.53 -5.92 6.82
N GLN A 144 -14.49 -4.93 7.72
CA GLN A 144 -15.25 -4.96 8.97
C GLN A 144 -16.76 -4.96 8.71
N GLU A 145 -17.24 -4.15 7.77
CA GLU A 145 -18.64 -4.11 7.36
C GLU A 145 -19.09 -5.47 6.84
N LEU A 146 -18.28 -6.11 6.01
CA LEU A 146 -18.59 -7.42 5.45
C LEU A 146 -18.58 -8.52 6.53
N GLN A 147 -17.66 -8.44 7.49
CA GLN A 147 -17.61 -9.32 8.65
C GLN A 147 -18.83 -9.18 9.58
N SER A 148 -19.54 -8.04 9.55
CA SER A 148 -20.75 -7.84 10.35
C SER A 148 -22.01 -8.49 9.74
N LYS A 149 -21.93 -8.94 8.48
CA LYS A 149 -23.06 -9.48 7.70
C LYS A 149 -22.92 -10.98 7.41
N LYS A 150 -22.15 -11.71 8.22
CA LYS A 150 -21.74 -13.12 8.00
C LYS A 150 -22.91 -14.10 7.85
N GLU A 151 -24.10 -13.74 8.31
CA GLU A 151 -25.33 -14.49 8.11
C GLU A 151 -25.73 -14.60 6.63
N PHE A 152 -25.32 -13.64 5.78
CA PHE A 152 -25.58 -13.63 4.34
C PHE A 152 -24.45 -14.31 3.56
N ILE A 153 -24.18 -15.58 3.87
CA ILE A 153 -22.98 -16.33 3.46
C ILE A 153 -22.66 -16.17 1.96
N HIS A 154 -23.62 -16.42 1.06
CA HIS A 154 -23.36 -16.33 -0.39
C HIS A 154 -23.09 -14.89 -0.85
N THR A 155 -23.87 -13.92 -0.37
CA THR A 155 -23.67 -12.50 -0.72
C THR A 155 -22.32 -11.99 -0.22
N VAL A 156 -21.97 -12.32 1.02
CA VAL A 156 -20.67 -12.00 1.63
C VAL A 156 -19.53 -12.65 0.86
N SER A 157 -19.68 -13.91 0.45
CA SER A 157 -18.65 -14.62 -0.32
C SER A 157 -18.43 -13.97 -1.70
N ILE A 158 -19.50 -13.63 -2.41
CA ILE A 158 -19.46 -12.97 -3.72
C ILE A 158 -18.80 -11.58 -3.60
N GLU A 159 -19.17 -10.80 -2.59
CA GLU A 159 -18.57 -9.50 -2.36
C GLU A 159 -17.09 -9.63 -1.98
N ALA A 160 -16.73 -10.56 -1.10
CA ALA A 160 -15.34 -10.80 -0.71
C ALA A 160 -14.45 -11.14 -1.93
N LEU A 161 -14.93 -11.98 -2.86
CA LEU A 161 -14.20 -12.31 -4.08
C LEU A 161 -13.95 -11.09 -4.98
N MET A 162 -14.94 -10.21 -5.14
CA MET A 162 -14.75 -8.99 -5.92
C MET A 162 -13.83 -7.99 -5.22
N ARG A 163 -13.91 -7.87 -3.89
CA ARG A 163 -13.00 -7.04 -3.11
C ARG A 163 -11.56 -7.52 -3.24
N VAL A 164 -11.33 -8.84 -3.20
CA VAL A 164 -10.02 -9.43 -3.50
C VAL A 164 -9.55 -9.03 -4.90
N LYS A 165 -10.42 -9.12 -5.91
CA LYS A 165 -10.08 -8.69 -7.27
C LYS A 165 -9.68 -7.20 -7.33
N GLU A 166 -10.43 -6.30 -6.70
CA GLU A 166 -10.08 -4.87 -6.64
C GLU A 166 -8.76 -4.64 -5.89
N PHE A 167 -8.59 -5.32 -4.75
CA PHE A 167 -7.41 -5.23 -3.91
C PHE A 167 -6.15 -5.71 -4.64
N LEU A 168 -6.21 -6.81 -5.40
CA LEU A 168 -5.09 -7.30 -6.21
C LEU A 168 -4.71 -6.30 -7.30
N ASN A 169 -5.68 -5.67 -7.95
CA ASN A 169 -5.42 -4.60 -8.92
C ASN A 169 -4.72 -3.41 -8.27
N LEU A 170 -5.10 -3.05 -7.04
CA LEU A 170 -4.43 -1.99 -6.28
C LEU A 170 -3.01 -2.41 -5.88
N LEU A 171 -2.82 -3.64 -5.41
CA LEU A 171 -1.53 -4.19 -5.01
C LEU A 171 -0.54 -4.18 -6.17
N LEU A 172 -0.95 -4.64 -7.36
CA LEU A 172 -0.11 -4.67 -8.55
C LEU A 172 0.37 -3.28 -8.99
N LYS A 173 -0.42 -2.24 -8.72
CA LYS A 173 -0.05 -0.84 -8.98
C LYS A 173 0.89 -0.25 -7.91
N ASN A 174 0.96 -0.86 -6.73
CA ASN A 174 1.63 -0.31 -5.57
C ASN A 174 2.53 -1.35 -4.88
N LEU A 175 3.23 -2.18 -5.67
CA LEU A 175 4.16 -3.21 -5.15
C LEU A 175 5.28 -2.61 -4.29
N ASP A 176 5.56 -1.31 -4.41
CA ASP A 176 6.51 -0.61 -3.56
C ASP A 176 6.09 -0.57 -2.09
N ASN A 177 4.80 -0.72 -1.77
CA ASN A 177 4.31 -0.76 -0.39
C ASN A 177 4.76 -2.05 0.33
N LEU A 178 5.16 -3.08 -0.40
CA LEU A 178 5.64 -4.36 0.17
C LEU A 178 6.99 -4.24 0.91
N LYS A 179 7.71 -3.13 0.72
CA LYS A 179 8.94 -2.85 1.49
C LYS A 179 8.63 -2.37 2.90
N THR A 180 7.39 -1.93 3.14
CA THR A 180 6.95 -1.36 4.41
C THR A 180 6.40 -2.49 5.28
N CYS A 181 7.03 -2.68 6.42
CA CYS A 181 6.41 -3.26 7.61
C CYS A 181 5.64 -2.12 8.31
#